data_AF-A0A2G9PDZ2-F1
#
_entry.id   AF-A0A2G9PDZ2-F1
#
_cell.length_a   1.000
_cell.length_b   1.000
_cell.length_c   1.000
_cell.angle_alpha   90.00
_cell.angle_beta   90.00
_cell.angle_gamma   90.00
#
_symmetry.space_group_name_H-M   'P 1'
#
loop_
_entity.id
_entity.type
_entity.pdbx_description
1 polymer ?
#
loop_
_entity_poly.entity_id
_entity_poly.type
_entity_poly.pdbx_seq_one_letter_code
_entity_poly.pdbx_strand_id
1 'polypeptide(L)'
;MELLLLQPVGINLISVFSSPNDNMLWTLDNKCNVYVRIGITEEMPIGIDWEHVPGLQACQLVVSARTVWALCPNGDIARRYGITEKNAAGDYWKKIPGNMSWLTVTPQDELWGVGSTGSLLQRLTRTYSHHLHIPKSDHLHVNSDFEDEWEVI
;
A
#
# COMPACT_ATOMS: atom_id res chain seq x y z
N MET A 1 -18.48 20.77 15.72
CA MET A 1 -17.46 19.87 15.14
C MET A 1 -16.29 20.75 14.76
N GLU A 2 -15.28 20.84 15.62
CA GLU A 2 -14.05 21.58 15.32
C GLU A 2 -13.21 20.76 14.35
N LEU A 3 -12.91 21.33 13.19
CA LEU A 3 -11.89 20.78 12.30
C LEU A 3 -10.54 21.07 12.94
N LEU A 4 -10.00 20.12 13.71
CA LEU A 4 -8.64 20.22 14.21
C LEU A 4 -7.70 20.23 13.00
N LEU A 5 -6.89 21.28 12.88
CA LEU A 5 -5.82 21.34 11.89
C LEU A 5 -4.77 20.29 12.26
N LEU A 6 -4.92 19.10 11.68
CA LEU A 6 -4.05 17.96 11.93
C LEU A 6 -2.88 17.89 10.94
N GLN A 7 -2.59 18.93 10.15
CA GLN A 7 -1.48 18.88 9.18
C GLN A 7 -0.16 19.41 9.78
N PRO A 8 0.99 18.78 9.50
CA PRO A 8 2.28 19.35 9.89
C PRO A 8 2.54 20.68 9.17
N VAL A 9 3.15 21.63 9.87
CA VAL A 9 3.38 22.99 9.35
C VAL A 9 4.29 22.95 8.12
N GLY A 10 3.90 23.66 7.05
CA GLY A 10 4.69 23.77 5.82
C GLY A 10 4.50 22.60 4.85
N ILE A 11 3.58 21.67 5.12
CA ILE A 11 3.19 20.60 4.22
C ILE A 11 1.88 20.97 3.53
N ASN A 12 1.85 20.83 2.20
CA ASN A 12 0.65 21.06 1.40
C ASN A 12 0.13 19.70 0.89
N LEU A 13 -0.77 19.08 1.67
CA LEU A 13 -1.39 17.80 1.34
C LEU A 13 -2.36 17.95 0.17
N ILE A 14 -2.28 17.06 -0.82
CA ILE A 14 -3.06 17.14 -2.07
C ILE A 14 -4.04 15.97 -2.25
N SER A 15 -3.91 14.90 -1.48
CA SER A 15 -4.76 13.71 -1.61
C SER A 15 -4.76 12.89 -0.32
N VAL A 16 -5.85 12.19 -0.03
CA VAL A 16 -5.98 11.29 1.12
C VAL A 16 -6.50 9.92 0.66
N PHE A 17 -6.04 8.86 1.31
CA PHE A 17 -6.37 7.47 0.98
C PHE A 17 -6.63 6.71 2.29
N SER A 18 -7.81 6.10 2.41
CA SER A 18 -8.19 5.30 3.57
C SER A 18 -8.30 3.82 3.20
N SER A 19 -8.01 2.94 4.15
CA SER A 19 -8.33 1.52 3.99
C SER A 19 -9.84 1.27 4.16
N PRO A 20 -10.38 0.18 3.57
CA PRO A 20 -11.80 -0.18 3.72
C PRO A 20 -12.24 -0.59 5.13
N ASN A 21 -11.29 -0.73 6.06
CA ASN A 21 -11.52 -1.14 7.45
C ASN A 21 -11.13 -0.04 8.45
N ASP A 22 -10.96 1.20 8.00
CA ASP A 22 -10.65 2.39 8.80
C ASP A 22 -9.33 2.35 9.60
N ASN A 23 -8.51 1.31 9.45
CA ASN A 23 -7.27 1.13 10.20
C ASN A 23 -6.05 1.87 9.61
N MET A 24 -6.13 2.33 8.35
CA MET A 24 -5.04 3.01 7.68
C MET A 24 -5.52 4.30 7.02
N LEU A 25 -4.72 5.34 7.16
CA LEU A 25 -4.93 6.61 6.47
C LEU A 25 -3.58 7.13 5.98
N TRP A 26 -3.50 7.41 4.68
CA TRP A 26 -2.29 7.82 3.98
C TRP A 26 -2.58 9.09 3.18
N THR A 27 -1.54 9.87 2.89
CA THR A 27 -1.66 11.12 2.15
C THR A 27 -0.41 11.39 1.32
N LEU A 28 -0.57 12.23 0.30
CA LEU A 28 0.52 12.77 -0.50
C LEU A 28 0.55 14.29 -0.35
N ASP A 29 1.74 14.86 -0.37
CA ASP A 29 1.92 16.31 -0.51
C ASP A 29 2.15 16.72 -1.99
N ASN A 30 2.18 18.03 -2.23
CA ASN A 30 2.43 18.62 -3.55
C ASN A 30 3.85 18.36 -4.10
N LYS A 31 4.73 17.72 -3.34
CA LYS A 31 6.06 17.26 -3.74
C LYS A 31 6.09 15.73 -3.91
N CYS A 32 4.92 15.08 -3.94
CA CYS A 32 4.78 13.63 -4.06
C CYS A 32 5.39 12.84 -2.88
N ASN A 33 5.63 13.47 -1.73
CA ASN A 33 6.07 12.77 -0.53
C ASN A 33 4.88 12.04 0.09
N VAL A 34 5.17 10.88 0.68
CA VAL A 34 4.17 10.00 1.28
C VAL A 34 4.14 10.22 2.79
N TYR A 35 2.96 10.33 3.37
CA TYR A 35 2.77 10.36 4.82
C TYR A 35 1.69 9.37 5.24
N VAL A 36 1.85 8.84 6.45
CA VAL A 36 0.88 7.95 7.10
C VAL A 36 0.35 8.61 8.36
N ARG A 37 -0.93 8.40 8.67
CA ARG A 37 -1.52 8.75 9.95
C ARG A 37 -1.15 7.68 10.97
N ILE A 38 -0.50 8.08 12.06
CA ILE A 38 -0.11 7.18 13.14
C ILE A 38 -1.11 7.22 14.30
N GLY A 39 -1.09 6.18 15.14
CA GLY A 39 -1.89 6.09 16.36
C GLY A 39 -3.40 5.92 16.17
N ILE A 40 -3.83 5.44 14.99
CA ILE A 40 -5.22 5.03 14.78
C ILE A 40 -5.45 3.75 15.59
N THR A 41 -6.36 3.80 16.55
CA THR A 41 -6.83 2.64 17.33
C THR A 41 -8.34 2.70 17.49
N GLU A 42 -8.96 1.65 18.05
CA GLU A 42 -10.40 1.66 18.36
C GLU A 42 -10.77 2.80 19.33
N GLU A 43 -9.89 3.11 20.29
CA GLU A 43 -10.08 4.20 21.26
C GLU A 43 -9.71 5.57 20.70
N MET A 44 -8.83 5.63 19.70
CA MET A 44 -8.35 6.86 19.05
C MET A 44 -8.49 6.76 17.53
N PRO A 45 -9.73 6.72 16.98
CA PRO A 45 -9.96 6.47 15.56
C PRO A 45 -9.48 7.62 14.65
N ILE A 46 -9.27 8.82 15.23
CA ILE A 46 -8.74 9.98 14.49
C ILE A 46 -7.20 9.94 14.37
N GLY A 47 -6.52 9.01 15.03
CA GLY A 47 -5.05 8.97 15.11
C GLY A 47 -4.44 10.14 15.89
N ILE A 48 -3.12 10.13 16.04
CA ILE A 48 -2.37 11.12 16.84
C ILE A 48 -1.63 12.15 15.98
N ASP A 49 -0.98 11.72 14.90
CA ASP A 49 -0.10 12.58 14.09
C ASP A 49 0.12 12.03 12.68
N TRP A 50 0.83 12.76 11.83
CA TRP A 50 1.32 12.30 10.52
C TRP A 50 2.83 12.07 10.55
N GLU A 51 3.25 10.94 9.98
CA GLU A 51 4.65 10.57 9.84
C GLU A 51 5.04 10.51 8.36
N HIS A 52 6.20 11.08 8.02
CA HIS A 52 6.77 11.00 6.68
C HIS A 52 7.32 9.60 6.41
N VAL A 53 6.93 8.98 5.29
CA VAL A 53 7.37 7.64 4.89
C VAL A 53 8.41 7.76 3.77
N PRO A 54 9.72 7.64 4.07
CA PRO A 54 10.77 7.86 3.09
C PRO A 54 10.90 6.69 2.10
N GLY A 55 11.67 6.93 1.04
CA GLY A 55 12.18 5.91 0.13
C GLY A 55 11.69 6.01 -1.32
N LEU A 56 10.58 6.71 -1.57
CA LEU A 56 10.10 7.03 -2.92
C LEU A 56 9.21 8.27 -2.92
N GLN A 57 8.93 8.76 -4.13
CA GLN A 57 7.86 9.72 -4.39
C GLN A 57 6.72 9.01 -5.12
N ALA A 58 5.48 9.36 -4.78
CA ALA A 58 4.28 8.76 -5.37
C ALA A 58 3.33 9.82 -5.91
N CYS A 59 2.72 9.54 -7.07
CA CYS A 59 1.63 10.34 -7.61
C CYS A 59 0.24 9.73 -7.34
N GLN A 60 0.19 8.45 -6.95
CA GLN A 60 -1.02 7.76 -6.54
C GLN A 60 -0.70 6.74 -5.45
N LEU A 61 -1.59 6.60 -4.47
CA LEU A 61 -1.61 5.46 -3.55
C LEU A 61 -2.90 4.67 -3.74
N VAL A 62 -2.84 3.36 -3.51
CA VAL A 62 -4.01 2.50 -3.40
C VAL A 62 -3.87 1.63 -2.15
N VAL A 63 -4.92 1.61 -1.33
CA VAL A 63 -4.90 1.06 0.02
C VAL A 63 -5.99 -0.01 0.14
N SER A 64 -5.59 -1.24 0.44
CA SER A 64 -6.51 -2.33 0.75
C SER A 64 -6.73 -2.45 2.26
N ALA A 65 -7.35 -3.53 2.74
CA ALA A 65 -7.45 -3.79 4.17
C ALA A 65 -6.09 -4.05 4.85
N ARG A 66 -5.04 -4.39 4.08
CA ARG A 66 -3.73 -4.84 4.61
C ARG A 66 -2.51 -4.27 3.90
N THR A 67 -2.67 -3.75 2.69
CA THR A 67 -1.53 -3.38 1.84
C THR A 67 -1.68 -1.96 1.33
N VAL A 68 -0.53 -1.33 1.12
CA VAL A 68 -0.42 -0.02 0.48
C VAL A 68 0.50 -0.17 -0.72
N TRP A 69 0.03 0.29 -1.86
CA TRP A 69 0.79 0.34 -3.09
C TRP A 69 0.92 1.78 -3.56
N ALA A 70 2.05 2.07 -4.18
CA ALA A 70 2.37 3.37 -4.73
C ALA A 70 2.60 3.26 -6.23
N LEU A 71 2.03 4.21 -6.97
CA LEU A 71 2.46 4.54 -8.33
C LEU A 71 3.41 5.73 -8.25
N CYS A 72 4.62 5.56 -8.76
CA CYS A 72 5.61 6.60 -8.84
C CYS A 72 5.38 7.46 -10.10
N PRO A 73 5.84 8.74 -10.13
CA PRO A 73 5.68 9.61 -11.31
C PRO A 73 6.31 9.06 -12.61
N ASN A 74 7.30 8.18 -12.51
CA ASN A 74 7.92 7.49 -13.65
C ASN A 74 7.16 6.22 -14.09
N GLY A 75 6.01 5.92 -13.47
CA GLY A 75 5.19 4.74 -13.70
C GLY A 75 5.66 3.47 -12.97
N ASP A 76 6.74 3.55 -12.17
CA ASP A 76 7.16 2.43 -11.32
C ASP A 76 6.09 2.15 -10.25
N ILE A 77 5.92 0.87 -9.94
CA ILE A 77 5.02 0.41 -8.88
C ILE A 77 5.85 -0.03 -7.69
N ALA A 78 5.40 0.27 -6.48
CA ALA A 78 6.00 -0.25 -5.26
C ALA A 78 4.94 -0.69 -4.26
N ARG A 79 5.25 -1.72 -3.47
CA ARG A 79 4.45 -2.15 -2.32
C ARG A 79 5.15 -1.76 -1.03
N ARG A 80 4.40 -1.27 -0.04
CA ARG A 80 4.90 -1.08 1.32
C ARG A 80 4.82 -2.38 2.11
N TYR A 81 5.94 -2.78 2.73
CA TYR A 81 6.04 -3.96 3.58
C TYR A 81 6.22 -3.57 5.04
N GLY A 82 5.87 -4.47 5.96
CA GLY A 82 6.04 -4.27 7.41
C GLY A 82 4.94 -3.49 8.11
N ILE A 83 3.86 -3.13 7.39
CA ILE A 83 2.72 -2.44 7.99
C ILE A 83 2.06 -3.35 9.02
N THR A 84 1.95 -2.88 10.26
CA THR A 84 1.23 -3.52 11.36
C THR A 84 0.52 -2.47 12.20
N GLU A 85 -0.38 -2.87 13.10
CA GLU A 85 -1.03 -1.94 14.04
C GLU A 85 -0.03 -1.14 14.88
N LYS A 86 1.12 -1.73 15.21
CA LYS A 86 2.20 -1.08 15.97
C LYS A 86 3.21 -0.34 15.09
N ASN A 87 3.15 -0.55 13.78
CA ASN A 87 4.05 0.04 12.79
C ASN A 87 3.25 0.47 11.56
N ALA A 88 2.48 1.54 11.69
CA ALA A 88 1.62 2.04 10.61
C ALA A 88 2.43 2.48 9.37
N ALA A 89 3.64 3.03 9.57
CA ALA A 89 4.55 3.40 8.49
C ALA A 89 5.08 2.20 7.71
N GLY A 90 5.18 1.03 8.34
CA GLY A 90 5.87 -0.13 7.78
C GLY A 90 7.38 0.07 7.68
N ASP A 91 8.08 -0.90 7.12
CA ASP A 91 9.54 -0.97 7.15
C ASP A 91 10.18 -0.42 5.87
N TYR A 92 9.74 -0.88 4.70
CA TYR A 92 10.35 -0.51 3.42
C TYR A 92 9.40 -0.63 2.22
N TRP A 93 9.78 0.04 1.13
CA TRP A 93 9.15 -0.10 -0.18
C TRP A 93 9.88 -1.16 -1.00
N LYS A 94 9.15 -2.11 -1.58
CA LYS A 94 9.68 -3.06 -2.57
C LYS A 94 9.20 -2.63 -3.95
N LYS A 95 10.12 -2.36 -4.87
CA LYS A 95 9.79 -2.13 -6.29
C LYS A 95 9.20 -3.40 -6.89
N ILE A 96 8.19 -3.21 -7.70
CA ILE A 96 7.43 -4.28 -8.34
C ILE A 96 7.66 -4.18 -9.86
N PRO A 97 8.02 -5.29 -10.54
CA PRO A 97 8.18 -5.28 -11.99
C PRO A 97 6.90 -4.80 -12.69
N GLY A 98 7.07 -4.00 -13.74
CA GLY A 98 5.98 -3.41 -14.51
C GLY A 98 6.02 -1.89 -14.54
N ASN A 99 5.22 -1.31 -15.44
CA ASN A 99 5.03 0.13 -15.57
C ASN A 99 3.55 0.41 -15.82
N MET A 100 2.97 1.29 -15.03
CA MET A 100 1.52 1.58 -15.07
C MET A 100 1.28 3.07 -15.21
N SER A 101 0.11 3.41 -15.74
CA SER A 101 -0.44 4.76 -15.74
C SER A 101 -1.47 4.95 -14.62
N TRP A 102 -2.06 3.86 -14.11
CA TRP A 102 -3.04 3.91 -13.02
C TRP A 102 -3.08 2.59 -12.24
N LEU A 103 -3.46 2.66 -10.96
CA LEU A 103 -3.66 1.49 -10.10
C LEU A 103 -5.03 1.54 -9.39
N THR A 104 -5.53 0.38 -8.99
CA THR A 104 -6.59 0.22 -7.97
C THR A 104 -6.39 -1.12 -7.24
N VAL A 105 -6.86 -1.21 -6.00
CA VAL A 105 -6.77 -2.44 -5.20
C VAL A 105 -8.11 -2.73 -4.54
N THR A 106 -8.51 -3.99 -4.49
CA THR A 106 -9.72 -4.41 -3.78
C THR A 106 -9.43 -4.54 -2.27
N PRO A 107 -10.47 -4.57 -1.41
CA PRO A 107 -10.28 -4.82 0.02
C PRO A 107 -9.58 -6.16 0.32
N GLN A 108 -9.67 -7.13 -0.60
CA GLN A 108 -9.07 -8.46 -0.51
C GLN A 108 -7.64 -8.53 -1.05
N ASP A 109 -7.01 -7.38 -1.33
CA ASP A 109 -5.66 -7.18 -1.88
C ASP A 109 -5.52 -7.37 -3.39
N GLU A 110 -6.59 -7.65 -4.15
CA GLU A 110 -6.45 -7.87 -5.60
C GLU A 110 -6.08 -6.57 -6.31
N LEU A 111 -4.90 -6.53 -6.93
CA LEU A 111 -4.33 -5.33 -7.53
C LEU A 111 -4.60 -5.32 -9.04
N TRP A 112 -5.12 -4.20 -9.50
CA TRP A 112 -5.43 -3.95 -10.91
C TRP A 112 -4.74 -2.68 -11.36
N GLY A 113 -4.38 -2.62 -12.63
CA GLY A 113 -3.72 -1.45 -13.19
C GLY A 113 -3.98 -1.28 -14.68
N VAL A 114 -3.80 -0.04 -15.13
CA VAL A 114 -3.75 0.28 -16.55
C VAL A 114 -2.28 0.43 -16.93
N GLY A 115 -1.80 -0.41 -17.83
CA GLY A 115 -0.44 -0.32 -18.37
C GLY A 115 -0.22 0.98 -19.12
N SER A 116 1.03 1.33 -19.39
CA SER A 116 1.36 2.53 -20.17
C SER A 116 0.83 2.51 -21.61
N THR A 117 0.51 1.32 -22.14
CA THR A 117 -0.12 1.11 -23.46
C THR A 117 -1.65 1.07 -23.42
N GLY A 118 -2.26 1.26 -22.24
CA GLY A 118 -3.71 1.17 -22.05
C GLY A 118 -4.25 -0.25 -21.82
N SER A 119 -3.38 -1.27 -21.71
CA SER A 119 -3.79 -2.63 -21.35
C SER A 119 -4.30 -2.70 -19.90
N LEU A 120 -5.36 -3.45 -19.65
CA LEU A 120 -5.79 -3.79 -18.30
C LEU A 120 -4.96 -4.98 -17.80
N LEU A 121 -4.39 -4.84 -16.60
CA LEU A 121 -3.52 -5.85 -15.98
C LEU A 121 -4.03 -6.17 -14.57
N GLN A 122 -4.02 -7.45 -14.20
CA GLN A 122 -4.31 -7.92 -12.86
C GLN A 122 -3.08 -8.62 -12.27
N ARG A 123 -2.76 -8.35 -11.01
CA ARG A 123 -1.76 -9.11 -10.25
C ARG A 123 -2.43 -9.93 -9.18
N LEU A 124 -2.12 -11.22 -9.16
CA LEU A 124 -2.52 -12.12 -8.09
C LEU A 124 -1.65 -11.87 -6.86
N THR A 125 -2.16 -11.08 -5.92
CA THR A 125 -1.55 -10.81 -4.62
C THR A 125 -1.90 -11.91 -3.63
N ARG A 126 -1.60 -13.17 -3.94
CA ARG A 126 -1.79 -14.25 -2.95
C ARG A 126 -0.73 -14.13 -1.85
N THR A 127 -1.00 -13.32 -0.83
CA THR A 127 -0.34 -13.47 0.47
C THR A 127 -0.76 -14.82 1.04
N TYR A 128 0.13 -15.81 0.99
CA TYR A 128 -0.02 -17.02 1.79
C TYR A 128 -0.06 -16.60 3.26
N SER A 129 -1.25 -16.62 3.86
CA SER A 129 -1.36 -16.52 5.30
C SER A 129 -0.60 -17.69 5.92
N HIS A 130 0.39 -17.40 6.76
CA HIS A 130 0.97 -18.34 7.71
C HIS A 130 -0.11 -18.78 8.73
N HIS A 131 -1.14 -19.52 8.28
CA HIS A 131 -2.04 -20.21 9.18
C HIS A 131 -1.53 -21.64 9.38
N LEU A 132 -0.86 -21.84 10.51
CA LEU A 132 -0.70 -23.11 11.24
C LEU A 132 -0.16 -24.31 10.41
N HIS A 133 1.17 -24.40 10.31
CA HIS A 133 1.83 -25.67 9.99
C HIS A 133 1.60 -26.68 11.12
N ILE A 134 0.63 -27.57 10.93
CA ILE A 134 0.66 -28.93 11.48
C ILE A 134 1.72 -29.68 10.65
N PRO A 135 2.73 -30.32 11.26
CA PRO A 135 3.78 -30.98 10.48
C PRO A 135 3.26 -32.32 9.95
N LYS A 136 3.17 -32.45 8.62
CA LYS A 136 3.22 -33.74 7.94
C LYS A 136 4.08 -33.64 6.69
N SER A 137 5.23 -34.31 6.77
CA SER A 137 5.94 -35.05 5.71
C SER A 137 5.32 -34.99 4.32
N ASP A 138 5.95 -34.30 3.37
CA ASP A 138 6.85 -34.89 2.37
C ASP A 138 7.13 -33.89 1.24
N HIS A 139 8.32 -34.03 0.69
CA HIS A 139 8.95 -33.24 -0.38
C HIS A 139 8.03 -32.70 -1.47
N LEU A 140 8.09 -31.40 -1.74
CA LEU A 140 8.15 -30.79 -3.08
C LEU A 140 8.59 -29.32 -2.95
N HIS A 141 9.62 -28.94 -3.69
CA HIS A 141 10.14 -27.58 -3.78
C HIS A 141 9.12 -26.73 -4.54
N VAL A 142 8.31 -25.94 -3.83
CA VAL A 142 7.39 -24.97 -4.44
C VAL A 142 8.19 -23.70 -4.71
N ASN A 143 8.47 -23.42 -5.99
CA ASN A 143 9.13 -22.20 -6.43
C ASN A 143 8.36 -20.97 -5.92
N SER A 144 9.07 -20.05 -5.27
CA SER A 144 8.57 -18.77 -4.78
C SER A 144 8.39 -17.70 -5.88
N ASP A 145 8.29 -18.11 -7.14
CA ASP A 145 8.39 -17.22 -8.32
C ASP A 145 7.04 -16.69 -8.82
N PHE A 146 5.91 -17.18 -8.28
CA PHE A 146 4.58 -16.78 -8.74
C PHE A 146 4.11 -15.41 -8.21
N GLU A 147 4.87 -14.77 -7.32
CA GLU A 147 4.45 -13.48 -6.77
C GLU A 147 4.63 -12.32 -7.76
N ASP A 148 5.47 -12.46 -8.80
CA ASP A 148 5.94 -11.34 -9.63
C ASP A 148 5.31 -11.22 -11.03
N GLU A 149 4.36 -12.08 -11.37
CA GLU A 149 3.74 -12.10 -12.70
C GLU A 149 2.43 -11.29 -12.75
N TRP A 150 2.29 -10.41 -13.75
CA TRP A 150 1.04 -9.73 -14.07
C TRP A 150 0.30 -10.52 -15.16
N GLU A 151 -0.99 -10.72 -14.99
CA GLU A 151 -1.85 -11.35 -15.98
C GLU A 151 -2.52 -10.28 -16.86
N VAL A 152 -2.50 -10.50 -18.17
CA VAL A 152 -3.26 -9.71 -19.16
C VAL A 152 -4.65 -10.32 -19.28
N ILE A 153 -5.67 -9.47 -19.21
CA ILE A 153 -7.09 -9.88 -19.29
C ILE A 153 -7.68 -9.51 -20.65
#